data_AF-A0A2D4NI47-F1
#
_entry.id   AF-A0A2D4NI47-F1
#
_cell.length_a   1.000
_cell.length_b   1.000
_cell.length_c   1.000
_cell.angle_alpha   90.00
_cell.angle_beta   90.00
_cell.angle_gamma   90.00
#
_symmetry.space_group_name_H-M   'P 1'
#
loop_
_entity.id
_entity.type
_entity.pdbx_description
1 polymer ?
#
loop_
_entity_poly.entity_id
_entity_poly.type
_entity_poly.pdbx_seq_one_letter_code
_entity_poly.pdbx_strand_id
1 'polypeptide(L)'
;VLQYFDYDSEESNEVKDLLLHYFMGPGYIKREEGRRFLSFLFTWNVNFIQLIHGTIKNQLLSFPRSLMNHVAEVYFRAWKKSSGEILEVIEYSCIQDFMHHAVHLPRKSPLHARVREILSYFHKQNKSRQGVEEVLYRLYQPILWRALKARNSEIRSNAALLFSDAFPILDPRFNRQDLEKEIQRQFDELFALLDDPQPLTRSTGILA
;
A
#
# COMPACT_ATOMS: atom_id res chain seq x y z
N VAL A 1 3.85 -4.10 -29.05
CA VAL A 1 2.87 -5.20 -29.15
C VAL A 1 1.56 -4.83 -28.46
N LEU A 2 1.51 -4.60 -27.14
CA LEU A 2 0.27 -4.19 -26.46
C LEU A 2 -0.34 -2.86 -26.94
N GLN A 3 0.49 -1.95 -27.49
CA GLN A 3 0.03 -0.69 -28.09
C GLN A 3 -0.80 -0.87 -29.38
N TYR A 4 -0.79 -2.06 -29.99
CA TYR A 4 -1.60 -2.36 -31.18
C TYR A 4 -2.96 -2.95 -30.84
N PHE A 5 -3.22 -3.25 -29.55
CA PHE A 5 -4.51 -3.71 -29.09
C PHE A 5 -5.31 -2.51 -28.62
N ASP A 6 -6.47 -2.28 -29.25
CA ASP A 6 -7.43 -1.32 -28.77
C ASP A 6 -8.03 -1.83 -27.46
N TYR A 7 -7.81 -1.10 -26.37
CA TYR A 7 -8.30 -1.50 -25.05
C TYR A 7 -9.83 -1.56 -25.01
N ASP A 8 -10.54 -0.69 -25.72
CA ASP A 8 -12.00 -0.60 -25.63
C ASP A 8 -12.72 -1.60 -26.57
N SER A 9 -11.96 -2.26 -27.46
CA SER A 9 -12.50 -3.34 -28.32
C SER A 9 -12.83 -4.60 -27.52
N GLU A 10 -13.97 -5.23 -27.85
CA GLU A 10 -14.36 -6.53 -27.29
C GLU A 10 -13.38 -7.65 -27.65
N GLU A 11 -12.72 -7.55 -28.81
CA GLU A 11 -11.72 -8.49 -29.28
C GLU A 11 -10.50 -8.55 -28.34
N SER A 12 -10.25 -7.47 -27.60
CA SER A 12 -9.16 -7.41 -26.62
C SER A 12 -9.52 -8.06 -25.28
N ASN A 13 -10.76 -8.50 -25.05
CA ASN A 13 -11.17 -9.09 -23.78
C ASN A 13 -10.43 -10.39 -23.47
N GLU A 14 -10.26 -11.27 -24.47
CA GLU A 14 -9.47 -12.50 -24.29
C GLU A 14 -8.02 -12.20 -23.88
N VAL A 15 -7.43 -11.15 -24.46
CA VAL A 15 -6.08 -10.70 -24.12
C VAL A 15 -6.04 -10.14 -22.69
N LYS A 16 -7.02 -9.33 -22.29
CA LYS A 16 -7.13 -8.83 -20.90
C LYS A 16 -7.21 -9.99 -19.91
N ASP A 17 -8.04 -10.98 -20.18
CA ASP A 17 -8.22 -12.15 -19.29
C ASP A 17 -6.94 -12.98 -19.17
N LEU A 18 -6.25 -13.22 -20.29
CA LEU A 18 -4.94 -13.88 -20.30
C LEU A 18 -3.91 -13.09 -19.49
N LEU A 19 -3.88 -11.77 -19.65
CA LEU A 19 -2.97 -10.89 -18.91
C LEU A 19 -3.26 -10.90 -17.40
N LEU A 20 -4.53 -10.87 -17.01
CA LEU A 20 -4.95 -10.96 -15.61
C LEU A 20 -4.58 -12.32 -14.98
N HIS A 21 -4.63 -13.41 -15.75
CA HIS A 21 -4.25 -14.73 -15.28
C HIS A 21 -2.80 -14.80 -14.76
N TYR A 22 -1.87 -14.05 -15.36
CA TYR A 22 -0.47 -14.02 -14.87
C TYR A 22 -0.36 -13.44 -13.45
N PHE A 23 -1.25 -12.54 -13.05
CA PHE A 23 -1.30 -12.00 -11.68
C PHE A 23 -1.84 -13.01 -10.67
N MET A 24 -2.46 -14.11 -11.12
CA MET A 24 -2.95 -15.18 -10.25
C MET A 24 -1.90 -16.28 -10.02
N GLY A 25 -0.83 -16.32 -10.83
CA GLY A 25 0.18 -17.37 -10.76
C GLY A 25 1.38 -17.01 -9.87
N PRO A 26 1.59 -17.65 -8.70
CA PRO A 26 2.75 -17.38 -7.84
C PRO A 26 4.09 -17.57 -8.55
N GLY A 27 4.15 -18.49 -9.52
CA GLY A 27 5.35 -18.76 -10.31
C GLY A 27 5.83 -17.55 -11.11
N TYR A 28 4.90 -16.74 -11.64
CA TYR A 28 5.22 -15.52 -12.37
C TYR A 28 5.68 -14.41 -11.42
N ILE A 29 4.96 -14.20 -10.31
CA ILE A 29 5.29 -13.17 -9.33
C ILE A 29 6.65 -13.42 -8.64
N LYS A 30 7.04 -14.68 -8.43
CA LYS A 30 8.34 -15.04 -7.83
C LYS A 30 9.54 -14.77 -8.74
N ARG A 31 9.36 -14.80 -10.06
CA ARG A 31 10.46 -14.59 -11.02
C ARG A 31 10.69 -13.11 -11.29
N GLU A 32 11.95 -12.72 -11.45
CA GLU A 32 12.33 -11.32 -11.68
C GLU A 32 11.77 -10.80 -13.01
N GLU A 33 11.84 -11.61 -14.07
CA GLU A 33 11.28 -11.30 -15.39
C GLU A 33 9.76 -11.16 -15.31
N GLY A 34 9.12 -12.03 -14.53
CA GLY A 34 7.68 -11.97 -14.28
C GLY A 34 7.30 -10.67 -13.56
N ARG A 35 8.00 -10.27 -12.50
CA ARG A 35 7.73 -8.98 -11.83
C ARG A 35 7.93 -7.78 -12.76
N ARG A 36 8.96 -7.80 -13.62
CA ARG A 36 9.19 -6.74 -14.62
C ARG A 36 8.01 -6.66 -15.59
N PHE A 37 7.58 -7.79 -16.15
CA PHE A 37 6.44 -7.86 -17.05
C PHE A 37 5.15 -7.39 -16.37
N LEU A 38 4.83 -7.94 -15.19
CA LEU A 38 3.63 -7.57 -14.44
C LEU A 38 3.61 -6.07 -14.08
N SER A 39 4.75 -5.50 -13.68
CA SER A 39 4.84 -4.05 -13.40
C SER A 39 4.63 -3.18 -14.63
N PHE A 40 5.00 -3.69 -15.82
CA PHE A 40 4.77 -2.99 -17.08
C PHE A 40 3.29 -3.02 -17.49
N LEU A 41 2.53 -4.05 -17.14
CA LEU A 41 1.09 -4.11 -17.47
C LEU A 41 0.27 -3.00 -16.81
N PHE A 42 0.72 -2.46 -15.68
CA PHE A 42 0.10 -1.28 -15.06
C PHE A 42 0.15 -0.04 -15.95
N THR A 43 1.10 0.05 -16.88
CA THR A 43 1.25 1.22 -17.75
C THR A 43 0.44 1.10 -19.05
N TRP A 44 -0.32 0.02 -19.23
CA TRP A 44 -1.02 -0.24 -20.49
C TRP A 44 -2.29 0.61 -20.63
N ASN A 45 -3.15 0.62 -19.61
CA ASN A 45 -4.39 1.38 -19.60
C ASN A 45 -4.85 1.63 -18.15
N VAL A 46 -5.39 2.82 -17.87
CA VAL A 46 -5.84 3.23 -16.52
C VAL A 46 -6.96 2.35 -15.97
N ASN A 47 -7.90 1.93 -16.80
CA ASN A 47 -9.00 1.04 -16.41
C ASN A 47 -8.48 -0.38 -16.13
N PHE A 48 -7.42 -0.80 -16.82
CA PHE A 48 -6.82 -2.11 -16.59
C PHE A 48 -6.15 -2.21 -15.22
N ILE A 49 -5.60 -1.11 -14.69
CA ILE A 49 -4.98 -1.08 -13.36
C ILE A 49 -5.98 -1.52 -12.28
N GLN A 50 -7.23 -1.09 -12.37
CA GLN A 50 -8.27 -1.47 -11.42
C GLN A 50 -8.59 -2.96 -11.51
N LEU A 51 -8.64 -3.53 -12.72
CA LEU A 51 -8.82 -4.96 -12.94
C LEU A 51 -7.64 -5.78 -12.39
N ILE A 52 -6.41 -5.30 -12.58
CA ILE A 52 -5.21 -5.90 -11.99
C ILE A 52 -5.30 -5.88 -10.46
N HIS A 53 -5.64 -4.72 -9.88
CA HIS A 53 -5.71 -4.56 -8.44
C HIS A 53 -6.78 -5.45 -7.81
N GLY A 54 -7.99 -5.47 -8.39
CA GLY A 54 -9.07 -6.38 -7.98
C GLY A 54 -8.67 -7.85 -8.09
N THR A 55 -8.01 -8.22 -9.19
CA THR A 55 -7.48 -9.59 -9.39
C THR A 55 -6.50 -9.98 -8.30
N ILE A 56 -5.50 -9.15 -8.00
CA ILE A 56 -4.51 -9.42 -6.95
C ILE A 56 -5.20 -9.53 -5.58
N LYS A 57 -6.12 -8.62 -5.26
CA LYS A 57 -6.87 -8.64 -3.99
C LYS A 57 -7.62 -9.94 -3.78
N ASN A 58 -8.30 -10.42 -4.82
CA ASN A 58 -9.04 -11.69 -4.78
C ASN A 58 -8.12 -12.91 -4.55
N GLN A 59 -6.84 -12.82 -4.92
CA GLN A 59 -5.86 -13.89 -4.76
C GLN A 59 -5.02 -13.78 -3.48
N LEU A 60 -5.12 -12.70 -2.69
CA LEU A 60 -4.26 -12.53 -1.51
C LEU A 60 -4.37 -13.70 -0.53
N LEU A 61 -5.57 -14.25 -0.32
CA LEU A 61 -5.76 -15.40 0.57
C LEU A 61 -5.15 -16.70 0.03
N SER A 62 -5.15 -16.92 -1.28
CA SER A 62 -4.56 -18.10 -1.92
C SER A 62 -3.04 -18.03 -1.94
N PHE A 63 -2.47 -16.82 -1.88
CA PHE A 63 -1.03 -16.64 -1.87
C PHE A 63 -0.37 -16.96 -0.52
N PRO A 64 0.82 -17.60 -0.55
CA PRO A 64 1.63 -17.74 0.63
C PRO A 64 2.13 -16.37 1.08
N ARG A 65 2.26 -16.17 2.39
CA ARG A 65 2.67 -14.87 2.96
C ARG A 65 4.02 -14.38 2.44
N SER A 66 4.96 -15.29 2.16
CA SER A 66 6.27 -14.97 1.56
C SER A 66 6.19 -14.33 0.18
N LEU A 67 5.06 -14.45 -0.52
CA LEU A 67 4.84 -13.81 -1.81
C LEU A 67 4.52 -12.32 -1.69
N MET A 68 4.07 -11.84 -0.53
CA MET A 68 3.58 -10.45 -0.37
C MET A 68 4.65 -9.40 -0.69
N ASN A 69 5.91 -9.65 -0.34
CA ASN A 69 7.02 -8.76 -0.71
C ASN A 69 7.22 -8.68 -2.24
N HIS A 70 7.00 -9.78 -2.96
CA HIS A 70 7.09 -9.80 -4.43
C HIS A 70 5.88 -9.11 -5.07
N VAL A 71 4.68 -9.27 -4.50
CA VAL A 71 3.47 -8.53 -4.90
C VAL A 71 3.71 -7.03 -4.71
N ALA A 72 4.20 -6.62 -3.53
CA ALA A 72 4.50 -5.23 -3.23
C ALA A 72 5.54 -4.64 -4.19
N GLU A 73 6.57 -5.43 -4.53
CA GLU A 73 7.59 -5.01 -5.50
C GLU A 73 6.99 -4.75 -6.91
N VAL A 74 5.99 -5.51 -7.34
CA VAL A 74 5.29 -5.24 -8.62
C VAL A 74 4.63 -3.87 -8.58
N TYR A 75 3.85 -3.56 -7.53
CA TYR A 75 3.22 -2.24 -7.36
C TYR A 75 4.27 -1.13 -7.26
N PHE A 76 5.34 -1.36 -6.48
CA PHE A 76 6.39 -0.37 -6.29
C PHE A 76 7.10 -0.03 -7.61
N ARG A 77 7.41 -1.04 -8.43
CA ARG A 77 8.02 -0.85 -9.75
C ARG A 77 7.08 -0.15 -10.72
N ALA A 78 5.80 -0.49 -10.70
CA ALA A 78 4.77 0.17 -11.50
C ALA A 78 4.65 1.66 -11.11
N TRP A 79 4.48 1.95 -9.81
CA TRP A 79 4.44 3.30 -9.26
C TRP A 79 5.67 4.11 -9.67
N LYS A 80 6.88 3.57 -9.47
CA LYS A 80 8.13 4.31 -9.72
C LYS A 80 8.34 4.69 -11.19
N LYS A 81 7.74 3.95 -12.12
CA LYS A 81 7.84 4.18 -13.57
C LYS A 81 6.68 4.99 -14.15
N SER A 82 5.63 5.22 -13.36
CA SER A 82 4.40 5.86 -13.84
C SER A 82 4.44 7.37 -13.66
N SER A 83 3.62 8.07 -14.44
CA SER A 83 3.39 9.51 -14.34
C SER A 83 1.96 9.82 -14.78
N GLY A 84 1.49 11.04 -14.50
CA GLY A 84 0.14 11.48 -14.85
C GLY A 84 -0.95 10.60 -14.25
N GLU A 85 -2.02 10.36 -15.01
CA GLU A 85 -3.21 9.63 -14.56
C GLU A 85 -2.91 8.20 -14.08
N ILE A 86 -1.98 7.48 -14.73
CA ILE A 86 -1.57 6.13 -14.31
C ILE A 86 -0.99 6.16 -12.89
N LEU A 87 -0.14 7.16 -12.59
CA LEU A 87 0.45 7.31 -11.27
C LEU A 87 -0.64 7.58 -10.22
N GLU A 88 -1.59 8.46 -10.52
CA GLU A 88 -2.71 8.77 -9.62
C GLU A 88 -3.56 7.54 -9.32
N VAL A 89 -3.90 6.73 -10.33
CA VAL A 89 -4.68 5.49 -10.12
C VAL A 89 -3.89 4.46 -9.28
N ILE A 90 -2.58 4.31 -9.50
CA ILE A 90 -1.77 3.41 -8.68
C ILE A 90 -1.74 3.88 -7.21
N GLU A 91 -1.57 5.18 -6.99
CA GLU A 91 -1.48 5.73 -5.64
C GLU A 91 -2.81 5.67 -4.89
N TYR A 92 -3.88 6.19 -5.49
CA TYR A 92 -5.16 6.38 -4.82
C TYR A 92 -6.11 5.18 -4.93
N SER A 93 -6.09 4.46 -6.05
CA SER A 93 -6.97 3.28 -6.23
C SER A 93 -6.31 1.97 -5.81
N CYS A 94 -4.98 1.91 -5.63
CA CYS A 94 -4.29 0.68 -5.24
C CYS A 94 -3.55 0.79 -3.90
N ILE A 95 -2.56 1.69 -3.78
CA ILE A 95 -1.73 1.77 -2.57
C ILE A 95 -2.57 2.25 -1.38
N GLN A 96 -3.35 3.32 -1.57
CA GLN A 96 -4.22 3.85 -0.53
C GLN A 96 -5.35 2.86 -0.16
N ASP A 97 -5.82 2.05 -1.11
CA ASP A 97 -6.76 0.95 -0.82
C ASP A 97 -6.14 -0.07 0.16
N PHE A 98 -4.88 -0.47 -0.04
CA PHE A 98 -4.19 -1.32 0.93
C PHE A 98 -4.02 -0.64 2.29
N MET A 99 -3.69 0.65 2.34
CA MET A 99 -3.62 1.41 3.59
C MET A 99 -4.97 1.40 4.33
N HIS A 100 -6.06 1.61 3.60
CA HIS A 100 -7.42 1.55 4.14
C HIS A 100 -7.73 0.16 4.72
N HIS A 101 -7.44 -0.91 3.97
CA HIS A 101 -7.68 -2.28 4.43
C HIS A 101 -6.80 -2.66 5.63
N ALA A 102 -5.55 -2.22 5.68
CA ALA A 102 -4.67 -2.50 6.80
C ALA A 102 -5.19 -1.92 8.12
N VAL A 103 -5.90 -0.79 8.06
CA VAL A 103 -6.55 -0.19 9.22
C VAL A 103 -7.86 -0.91 9.59
N HIS A 104 -8.71 -1.23 8.61
CA HIS A 104 -10.09 -1.64 8.86
C HIS A 104 -10.32 -3.16 8.91
N LEU A 105 -9.40 -3.97 8.40
CA LEU A 105 -9.55 -5.42 8.46
C LEU A 105 -9.46 -5.91 9.93
N PRO A 106 -10.29 -6.90 10.32
CA PRO A 106 -10.16 -7.54 11.63
C PRO A 106 -8.75 -8.09 11.81
N ARG A 107 -8.13 -7.88 12.98
CA ARG A 107 -6.73 -8.24 13.24
C ARG A 107 -6.49 -9.75 13.16
N LYS A 108 -7.52 -10.55 13.44
CA LYS A 108 -7.53 -12.01 13.31
C LYS A 108 -7.63 -12.49 11.85
N SER A 109 -8.00 -11.62 10.92
CA SER A 109 -8.08 -11.99 9.51
C SER A 109 -6.69 -12.29 8.96
N PRO A 110 -6.49 -13.42 8.27
CA PRO A 110 -5.21 -13.72 7.63
C PRO A 110 -4.91 -12.78 6.44
N LEU A 111 -5.90 -12.00 5.96
CA LEU A 111 -5.66 -10.90 5.01
C LEU A 111 -4.94 -9.72 5.66
N HIS A 112 -5.25 -9.40 6.92
CA HIS A 112 -4.66 -8.24 7.60
C HIS A 112 -3.13 -8.34 7.64
N ALA A 113 -2.59 -9.50 8.04
CA ALA A 113 -1.15 -9.74 8.05
C ALA A 113 -0.50 -9.64 6.65
N ARG A 114 -1.22 -10.03 5.60
CA ARG A 114 -0.72 -9.97 4.21
C ARG A 114 -0.69 -8.54 3.68
N VAL A 115 -1.75 -7.77 3.91
CA VAL A 115 -1.80 -6.35 3.51
C VAL A 115 -0.73 -5.55 4.26
N ARG A 116 -0.54 -5.80 5.56
CA ARG A 116 0.56 -5.19 6.31
C ARG A 116 1.93 -5.53 5.73
N GLU A 117 2.16 -6.79 5.33
CA GLU A 117 3.42 -7.20 4.71
C GLU A 117 3.67 -6.42 3.41
N ILE A 118 2.63 -6.21 2.59
CA ILE A 118 2.70 -5.38 1.38
C ILE A 118 3.13 -3.94 1.72
N LEU A 119 2.49 -3.31 2.70
CA LEU A 119 2.82 -1.94 3.11
C LEU A 119 4.21 -1.82 3.73
N SER A 120 4.64 -2.82 4.49
CA SER A 120 5.98 -2.85 5.11
C SER A 120 7.09 -2.75 4.06
N TYR A 121 6.85 -3.23 2.84
CA TYR A 121 7.79 -3.07 1.73
C TYR A 121 7.99 -1.59 1.41
N PHE A 122 6.91 -0.81 1.27
CA PHE A 122 6.99 0.62 1.00
C PHE A 122 7.68 1.37 2.14
N HIS A 123 7.35 1.06 3.41
CA HIS A 123 8.02 1.66 4.57
C HIS A 123 9.53 1.37 4.58
N LYS A 124 9.94 0.15 4.25
CA LYS A 124 11.37 -0.20 4.12
C LYS A 124 12.06 0.54 2.97
N GLN A 125 11.38 0.72 1.82
CA GLN A 125 11.93 1.48 0.69
C GLN A 125 12.04 2.98 0.99
N ASN A 126 11.24 3.51 1.93
CA ASN A 126 11.31 4.93 2.32
C ASN A 126 12.72 5.36 2.73
N LYS A 127 13.46 4.45 3.37
CA LYS A 127 14.84 4.71 3.85
C LYS A 127 15.89 4.76 2.74
N SER A 128 15.57 4.28 1.54
CA SER A 128 16.57 4.07 0.48
C SER A 128 16.20 4.68 -0.87
N ARG A 129 14.94 5.06 -1.09
CA ARG A 129 14.46 5.54 -2.40
C ARG A 129 13.74 6.88 -2.29
N GLN A 130 14.18 7.81 -3.12
CA GLN A 130 13.58 9.15 -3.23
C GLN A 130 12.11 9.08 -3.69
N GLY A 131 11.30 9.99 -3.16
CA GLY A 131 9.88 10.19 -3.48
C GLY A 131 8.91 9.26 -2.75
N VAL A 132 9.40 8.22 -2.06
CA VAL A 132 8.53 7.33 -1.27
C VAL A 132 7.94 8.08 -0.09
N GLU A 133 8.74 8.93 0.55
CA GLU A 133 8.36 9.75 1.70
C GLU A 133 7.15 10.63 1.40
N GLU A 134 7.21 11.40 0.31
CA GLU A 134 6.13 12.28 -0.15
C GLU A 134 4.82 11.51 -0.37
N VAL A 135 4.90 10.34 -1.01
CA VAL A 135 3.72 9.52 -1.30
C VAL A 135 3.15 8.91 -0.03
N LEU A 136 3.98 8.38 0.87
CA LEU A 136 3.51 7.89 2.16
C LEU A 136 2.83 9.00 2.95
N TYR A 137 3.43 10.19 3.00
CA TYR A 137 2.83 11.36 3.65
C TYR A 137 1.44 11.66 3.09
N ARG A 138 1.33 11.88 1.77
CA ARG A 138 0.07 12.25 1.12
C ARG A 138 -1.01 11.18 1.26
N LEU A 139 -0.67 9.90 1.07
CA LEU A 139 -1.65 8.83 1.08
C LEU A 139 -2.13 8.45 2.48
N TYR A 140 -1.30 8.61 3.52
CA TYR A 140 -1.72 8.36 4.90
C TYR A 140 -2.56 9.49 5.50
N GLN A 141 -2.41 10.74 5.06
CA GLN A 141 -3.13 11.91 5.60
C GLN A 141 -4.62 11.65 5.89
N PRO A 142 -5.47 11.18 4.94
CA PRO A 142 -6.90 11.01 5.19
C PRO A 142 -7.26 9.75 6.00
N ILE A 143 -6.32 8.83 6.20
CA ILE A 143 -6.58 7.50 6.78
C ILE A 143 -6.05 7.43 8.21
N LEU A 144 -4.75 7.64 8.37
CA LEU A 144 -4.02 7.25 9.58
C LEU A 144 -4.48 8.08 10.79
N TRP A 145 -4.47 9.40 10.66
CA TRP A 145 -4.78 10.32 11.75
C TRP A 145 -6.23 10.20 12.22
N ARG A 146 -7.16 9.94 11.29
CA ARG A 146 -8.56 9.65 11.62
C ARG A 146 -8.71 8.31 12.31
N ALA A 147 -7.97 7.30 11.87
CA ALA A 147 -8.05 5.95 12.41
C ALA A 147 -7.46 5.84 13.82
N LEU A 148 -6.38 6.58 14.13
CA LEU A 148 -5.82 6.69 15.48
C LEU A 148 -6.84 7.23 16.49
N LYS A 149 -7.84 8.01 16.04
CA LYS A 149 -8.88 8.63 16.86
C LYS A 149 -10.25 7.94 16.72
N ALA A 150 -10.31 6.76 16.09
CA ALA A 150 -11.56 6.06 15.83
C ALA A 150 -12.21 5.57 17.13
N ARG A 151 -13.55 5.47 17.16
CA ARG A 151 -14.28 4.90 18.32
C ARG A 151 -13.94 3.42 18.55
N ASN A 152 -13.68 2.68 17.48
CA ASN A 152 -13.34 1.26 17.53
C ASN A 152 -11.85 1.08 17.91
N SER A 153 -11.58 0.36 19.01
CA SER A 153 -10.23 0.14 19.52
C SER A 153 -9.37 -0.78 18.65
N GLU A 154 -9.97 -1.68 17.87
CA GLU A 154 -9.22 -2.50 16.91
C GLU A 154 -8.71 -1.65 15.74
N ILE A 155 -9.53 -0.73 15.24
CA ILE A 155 -9.13 0.26 14.22
C ILE A 155 -7.97 1.12 14.75
N ARG A 156 -8.09 1.66 15.98
CA ARG A 156 -7.00 2.43 16.60
C ARG A 156 -5.72 1.60 16.75
N SER A 157 -5.84 0.36 17.21
CA SER A 157 -4.69 -0.55 17.35
C SER A 157 -4.01 -0.87 16.03
N ASN A 158 -4.78 -1.08 14.95
CA ASN A 158 -4.23 -1.34 13.63
C ASN A 158 -3.55 -0.08 13.06
N ALA A 159 -4.15 1.08 13.25
CA ALA A 159 -3.56 2.37 12.88
C ALA A 159 -2.26 2.65 13.63
N ALA A 160 -2.24 2.41 14.95
CA ALA A 160 -1.04 2.53 15.78
C ALA A 160 0.11 1.67 15.26
N LEU A 161 -0.18 0.42 14.87
CA LEU A 161 0.82 -0.49 14.35
C LEU A 161 1.38 -0.03 12.99
N LEU A 162 0.53 0.44 12.09
CA LEU A 162 0.98 1.01 10.81
C LEU A 162 1.76 2.31 11.01
N PHE A 163 1.34 3.15 11.96
CA PHE A 163 2.01 4.39 12.28
C PHE A 163 3.43 4.10 12.78
N SER A 164 3.57 3.14 13.70
CA SER A 164 4.85 2.64 14.20
C SER A 164 5.78 2.19 13.07
N ASP A 165 5.28 1.36 12.15
CA ASP A 165 6.05 0.84 11.01
C ASP A 165 6.50 1.95 10.03
N ALA A 166 5.71 3.03 9.92
CA ALA A 166 5.92 4.12 8.98
C ALA A 166 6.58 5.37 9.58
N PHE A 167 6.78 5.41 10.90
CA PHE A 167 7.28 6.59 11.61
C PHE A 167 8.74 6.89 11.26
N PRO A 168 9.10 8.18 11.07
CA PRO A 168 8.22 9.35 10.96
C PRO A 168 7.63 9.50 9.55
N ILE A 169 6.43 10.04 9.44
CA ILE A 169 5.75 10.29 8.15
C ILE A 169 5.84 11.77 7.80
N LEU A 170 6.78 12.17 6.94
CA LEU A 170 7.11 13.59 6.72
C LEU A 170 6.92 14.00 5.27
N ASP A 171 6.71 15.29 5.01
CA ASP A 171 6.80 15.85 3.66
C ASP A 171 8.25 16.28 3.41
N PRO A 172 8.92 15.77 2.36
CA PRO A 172 10.31 16.14 2.07
C PRO A 172 10.49 17.63 1.74
N ARG A 173 9.40 18.37 1.51
CA ARG A 173 9.41 19.81 1.22
C ARG A 173 9.35 20.69 2.47
N PHE A 174 9.23 20.11 3.66
CA PHE A 174 9.20 20.89 4.89
C PHE A 174 10.50 21.66 5.10
N ASN A 175 10.36 22.92 5.53
CA ASN A 175 11.48 23.63 6.13
C ASN A 175 11.75 23.06 7.53
N ARG A 176 12.88 23.45 8.12
CA ARG A 176 13.31 22.96 9.44
C ARG A 176 12.26 23.17 10.54
N GLN A 177 11.58 24.32 10.56
CA GLN A 177 10.61 24.64 11.60
C GLN A 177 9.35 23.78 11.47
N ASP A 178 8.86 23.58 10.25
CA ASP A 178 7.67 22.76 9.99
C ASP A 178 7.98 21.28 10.24
N LEU A 179 9.19 20.83 9.89
CA LEU A 179 9.68 19.50 10.22
C LEU A 179 9.68 19.25 11.73
N GLU A 180 10.26 20.16 12.52
CA GLU A 180 10.32 20.05 13.98
C GLU A 180 8.90 20.02 14.60
N LYS A 181 7.98 20.86 14.11
CA LYS A 181 6.57 20.87 14.55
C LYS A 181 5.85 19.57 14.22
N GLU A 182 6.04 19.05 13.01
CA GLU A 182 5.35 17.83 12.57
C GLU A 182 5.87 16.60 13.33
N ILE A 183 7.18 16.52 13.58
CA ILE A 183 7.76 15.48 14.43
C ILE A 183 7.18 15.55 15.85
N GLN A 184 7.10 16.75 16.45
CA GLN A 184 6.51 16.90 17.78
C GLN A 184 5.05 16.45 17.80
N ARG A 185 4.25 16.87 16.81
CA ARG A 185 2.85 16.45 16.67
C ARG A 185 2.72 14.92 16.59
N GLN A 186 3.61 14.26 15.85
CA GLN A 186 3.62 12.81 15.72
C GLN A 186 4.04 12.09 17.01
N PHE A 187 4.99 12.64 17.76
CA PHE A 187 5.28 12.16 19.11
C PHE A 187 4.09 12.30 20.05
N ASP A 188 3.37 13.43 20.02
CA ASP A 188 2.18 13.63 20.85
C ASP A 188 1.10 12.57 20.54
N GLU A 189 0.91 12.20 19.27
CA GLU A 189 0.01 11.11 18.88
C GLU A 189 0.50 9.74 19.39
N LEU A 190 1.82 9.47 19.36
CA LEU A 190 2.39 8.24 19.95
C LEU A 190 2.19 8.18 21.48
N PHE A 191 2.41 9.30 22.18
CA PHE A 191 2.18 9.38 23.63
C PHE A 191 0.70 9.20 23.96
N ALA A 192 -0.21 9.79 23.19
CA ALA A 192 -1.65 9.62 23.39
C ALA A 192 -2.10 8.15 23.28
N LEU A 193 -1.41 7.32 22.48
CA LEU A 193 -1.70 5.88 22.40
C LEU A 193 -1.37 5.14 23.69
N LEU A 194 -0.39 5.61 24.48
CA LEU A 194 -0.03 5.02 25.77
C LEU A 194 -1.13 5.19 26.81
N ASP A 195 -1.98 6.21 26.64
CA ASP A 195 -3.12 6.49 27.52
C ASP A 195 -4.46 5.91 26.99
N ASP A 196 -4.43 5.11 25.91
CA ASP A 196 -5.65 4.54 25.33
C ASP A 196 -6.41 3.67 26.36
N PRO A 197 -7.76 3.73 26.46
CA PRO A 197 -8.51 2.89 27.39
C PRO A 197 -8.32 1.37 27.14
N GLN A 198 -8.07 0.95 25.90
CA GLN A 198 -7.90 -0.45 25.53
C GLN A 198 -6.44 -0.92 25.70
N PRO A 199 -6.16 -1.96 26.51
CA PRO A 199 -4.80 -2.45 26.74
C PRO A 199 -4.01 -2.83 25.47
N LEU A 200 -4.68 -3.39 24.47
CA LEU A 200 -4.05 -3.79 23.21
C LEU A 200 -3.56 -2.58 22.39
N THR A 201 -4.28 -1.47 22.46
CA THR A 201 -3.88 -0.23 21.78
C THR A 201 -2.67 0.38 22.48
N ARG A 202 -2.68 0.42 23.81
CA ARG A 202 -1.52 0.86 24.62
C ARG A 202 -0.27 0.04 24.33
N SER A 203 -0.38 -1.29 24.36
CA SER A 203 0.78 -2.16 24.10
C SER A 203 1.33 -2.02 22.69
N THR A 204 0.47 -1.70 21.72
CA THR A 204 0.91 -1.40 20.35
C THR A 204 1.67 -0.08 20.31
N GLY A 205 1.25 0.94 21.07
CA GLY A 205 1.97 2.22 21.19
C GLY A 205 3.37 2.10 21.81
N ILE A 206 3.64 1.08 22.63
CA ILE A 206 4.98 0.82 23.19
C ILE A 206 5.93 0.19 22.15
N LEU A 207 5.39 -0.53 21.17
CA LEU A 207 6.17 -1.16 20.11
C LEU A 207 6.55 -0.18 18.99
N ALA A 208 6.09 1.08 19.10
CA ALA A 208 6.36 2.18 18.18
C ALA A 208 7.73 2.81 18.38
#